data_AF-A0A947RBE0-F1
#
_entry.id   AF-A0A947RBE0-F1
#
_cell.length_a   1.000
_cell.length_b   1.000
_cell.length_c   1.000
_cell.angle_alpha   90.00
_cell.angle_beta   90.00
_cell.angle_gamma   90.00
#
_symmetry.space_group_name_H-M   'P 1'
#
loop_
_entity.id
_entity.type
_entity.pdbx_description
1 polymer ?
#
loop_
_entity_poly.entity_id
_entity_poly.type
_entity_poly.pdbx_seq_one_letter_code
_entity_poly.pdbx_strand_id
1 'polypeptide(L)'
;MLFISKRNTLGIPLLLAILLVAFLLTNCPENKPDDSTGSNQNQTVKNEISNSISAELNPGTFKIDTVEDGDTIRLVGVRKSIRLLCVDTEEVFSNKKKTDKKLAYEDWQAYLKIHHNADELEKYPTPLGDEAEKFVVDFFEDYDEVIIEHDTLNRLTGYFDRHLCYVIVEINGERINFNVELVRLGYTPYYTKYGYSLRYHDDFIAAENEAKQNNLGVWNDTVSHYPDYPERIKLWNSRAQSIKSFVESRADKENHFVLLDDTDWNRLNEYVGKEITVLGSIDQTRKKGPPFRFFMDHKHGRSVMFYTENESLFRKIIENFDNQSIFSITGILEQDDKYKMQISSFDQINFELITSTEIDNTTDTGLTANIER
;
A
#
# COMPACT_ATOMS: atom_id res chain seq x y z
N MET A 1 -4.08 36.91 -8.97
CA MET A 1 -4.74 37.75 -10.00
C MET A 1 -3.94 37.57 -11.29
N LEU A 2 -4.15 36.47 -12.01
CA LEU A 2 -4.95 36.43 -13.24
C LEU A 2 -5.53 35.02 -13.41
N PHE A 3 -6.86 34.95 -13.43
CA PHE A 3 -7.63 33.81 -13.91
C PHE A 3 -7.54 33.78 -15.43
N ILE A 4 -7.14 32.65 -16.01
CA ILE A 4 -7.53 32.28 -17.38
C ILE A 4 -8.16 30.89 -17.31
N SER A 5 -9.49 30.93 -17.15
CA SER A 5 -10.39 29.85 -17.52
C SER A 5 -10.76 30.05 -19.00
N LYS A 6 -10.47 29.04 -19.83
CA LYS A 6 -11.36 28.42 -20.83
C LYS A 6 -10.54 27.70 -21.90
N ARG A 7 -10.82 26.39 -22.01
CA ARG A 7 -10.80 25.56 -23.23
C ARG A 7 -9.84 26.01 -24.33
N ASN A 8 -8.66 25.40 -24.37
CA ASN A 8 -7.97 25.12 -25.62
C ASN A 8 -7.72 23.61 -25.69
N THR A 9 -8.47 22.97 -26.56
CA THR A 9 -8.16 21.69 -27.20
C THR A 9 -6.85 21.83 -27.98
N LEU A 10 -5.73 21.68 -27.28
CA LEU A 10 -4.44 21.23 -27.78
C LEU A 10 -4.01 20.20 -26.73
N GLY A 11 -4.48 18.96 -26.83
CA GLY A 11 -3.91 18.03 -27.78
C GLY A 11 -2.54 17.65 -27.23
N ILE A 12 -2.53 16.68 -26.31
CA ILE A 12 -1.36 16.01 -25.72
C ILE A 12 -0.65 15.28 -26.87
N PRO A 13 0.52 15.72 -27.39
CA PRO A 13 1.27 14.97 -28.37
C PRO A 13 2.68 14.78 -27.80
N LEU A 14 2.78 14.13 -26.63
CA LEU A 14 4.07 13.78 -26.04
C LEU A 14 4.07 12.40 -25.37
N LEU A 15 3.02 11.60 -25.56
CA LEU A 15 2.92 10.21 -25.11
C LEU A 15 3.13 9.20 -26.26
N LEU A 16 3.50 9.66 -27.45
CA LEU A 16 3.35 8.91 -28.72
C LEU A 16 4.66 8.56 -29.45
N ALA A 17 5.78 8.46 -28.74
CA ALA A 17 7.02 8.01 -29.36
C ALA A 17 7.79 7.08 -28.42
N ILE A 18 7.41 5.79 -28.41
CA ILE A 18 8.25 4.58 -28.28
C ILE A 18 7.28 3.45 -27.87
N LEU A 19 6.91 2.56 -28.80
CA LEU A 19 6.66 1.12 -28.54
C LEU A 19 6.06 0.47 -29.80
N LEU A 20 6.92 -0.22 -30.56
CA LEU A 20 6.47 -1.05 -31.68
C LEU A 20 7.47 -2.17 -31.93
N VAL A 21 7.35 -3.31 -31.23
CA VAL A 21 7.63 -4.65 -31.78
C VAL A 21 6.74 -5.68 -31.06
N ALA A 22 5.86 -6.31 -31.83
CA ALA A 22 4.91 -7.34 -31.39
C ALA A 22 5.53 -8.74 -31.36
N PHE A 23 5.05 -9.58 -30.43
CA PHE A 23 5.28 -11.03 -30.43
C PHE A 23 3.94 -11.79 -30.50
N LEU A 24 3.93 -12.89 -31.27
CA LEU A 24 2.76 -13.68 -31.63
C LEU A 24 2.45 -14.82 -30.63
N LEU A 25 1.15 -15.15 -30.61
CA LEU A 25 0.37 -16.09 -29.80
C LEU A 25 0.75 -17.58 -29.91
N THR A 26 0.44 -18.37 -28.87
CA THR A 26 -0.18 -19.71 -28.98
C THR A 26 -1.05 -20.08 -27.76
N ASN A 27 -2.10 -20.87 -28.01
CA ASN A 27 -3.27 -21.19 -27.18
C ASN A 27 -3.26 -22.64 -26.61
N CYS A 28 -3.84 -22.82 -25.40
CA CYS A 28 -4.66 -23.95 -24.83
C CYS A 28 -4.14 -25.42 -24.82
N PRO A 29 -4.74 -26.41 -24.07
CA PRO A 29 -5.95 -26.41 -23.20
C PRO A 29 -5.89 -27.17 -21.83
N GLU A 30 -6.84 -26.83 -20.95
CA GLU A 30 -7.82 -27.65 -20.16
C GLU A 30 -7.51 -29.06 -19.60
N ASN A 31 -7.80 -29.28 -18.30
CA ASN A 31 -8.42 -30.52 -17.78
C ASN A 31 -9.00 -30.40 -16.35
N LYS A 32 -9.95 -31.31 -16.08
CA LYS A 32 -11.08 -31.31 -15.11
C LYS A 32 -10.79 -31.97 -13.73
N PRO A 33 -11.77 -32.04 -12.79
CA PRO A 33 -11.56 -31.86 -11.34
C PRO A 33 -11.46 -33.18 -10.57
N ASP A 34 -11.11 -33.08 -9.28
CA ASP A 34 -11.29 -34.19 -8.34
C ASP A 34 -11.90 -33.75 -7.00
N ASP A 35 -12.68 -34.67 -6.44
CA ASP A 35 -13.57 -34.60 -5.28
C ASP A 35 -12.81 -34.52 -3.95
N SER A 36 -13.28 -33.69 -3.00
CA SER A 36 -13.24 -34.05 -1.57
C SER A 36 -14.21 -33.20 -0.74
N THR A 37 -15.26 -33.88 -0.29
CA THR A 37 -16.27 -33.43 0.66
C THR A 37 -15.73 -33.36 2.09
N GLY A 38 -15.86 -32.20 2.76
CA GLY A 38 -15.76 -32.14 4.22
C GLY A 38 -15.46 -30.81 4.91
N SER A 39 -16.18 -29.69 4.66
CA SER A 39 -16.11 -28.49 5.55
C SER A 39 -17.30 -27.49 5.41
N ASN A 40 -18.53 -28.00 5.25
CA ASN A 40 -19.61 -27.22 4.61
C ASN A 40 -20.39 -26.18 5.46
N GLN A 41 -19.88 -25.69 6.59
CA GLN A 41 -20.58 -24.61 7.33
C GLN A 41 -19.74 -23.35 7.53
N ASN A 42 -18.44 -23.46 7.82
CA ASN A 42 -17.56 -22.30 7.85
C ASN A 42 -17.11 -21.87 6.45
N GLN A 43 -17.15 -22.76 5.46
CA GLN A 43 -16.82 -22.45 4.06
C GLN A 43 -17.95 -21.68 3.35
N THR A 44 -19.21 -21.85 3.78
CA THR A 44 -20.38 -21.17 3.21
C THR A 44 -20.37 -19.68 3.53
N VAL A 45 -20.08 -19.31 4.79
CA VAL A 45 -19.95 -17.89 5.19
C VAL A 45 -18.69 -17.24 4.59
N LYS A 46 -17.59 -18.00 4.47
CA LYS A 46 -16.33 -17.58 3.82
C LYS A 46 -16.53 -17.26 2.33
N ASN A 47 -17.22 -18.16 1.61
CA ASN A 47 -17.61 -17.94 0.22
C ASN A 47 -18.58 -16.77 0.14
N GLU A 48 -19.56 -16.61 1.02
CA GLU A 48 -20.50 -15.49 0.94
C GLU A 48 -19.86 -14.11 1.13
N ILE A 49 -18.81 -13.96 1.96
CA ILE A 49 -18.13 -12.67 2.16
C ILE A 49 -17.14 -12.37 1.03
N SER A 50 -16.29 -13.31 0.62
CA SER A 50 -15.41 -13.07 -0.54
C SER A 50 -16.22 -12.99 -1.82
N ASN A 51 -17.30 -13.78 -1.96
CA ASN A 51 -18.22 -13.70 -3.10
C ASN A 51 -19.08 -12.46 -3.06
N SER A 52 -19.39 -11.84 -1.90
CA SER A 52 -20.14 -10.57 -1.88
C SER A 52 -19.26 -9.38 -2.19
N ILE A 53 -18.01 -9.37 -1.71
CA ILE A 53 -17.02 -8.34 -2.09
C ILE A 53 -16.59 -8.51 -3.55
N SER A 54 -16.30 -9.74 -3.99
CA SER A 54 -16.06 -10.01 -5.40
C SER A 54 -17.32 -9.86 -6.25
N ALA A 55 -18.53 -9.98 -5.69
CA ALA A 55 -19.75 -9.66 -6.43
C ALA A 55 -19.97 -8.16 -6.59
N GLU A 56 -19.61 -7.37 -5.58
CA GLU A 56 -19.67 -5.90 -5.63
C GLU A 56 -18.67 -5.35 -6.65
N LEU A 57 -17.47 -5.92 -6.70
CA LEU A 57 -16.45 -5.65 -7.72
C LEU A 57 -16.24 -6.87 -8.62
N ASN A 58 -17.32 -7.38 -9.21
CA ASN A 58 -17.22 -8.43 -10.22
C ASN A 58 -16.33 -7.93 -11.38
N PRO A 59 -15.54 -8.79 -12.03
CA PRO A 59 -14.75 -8.40 -13.18
C PRO A 59 -15.63 -7.67 -14.20
N GLY A 60 -15.35 -6.40 -14.44
CA GLY A 60 -16.24 -5.54 -15.21
C GLY A 60 -15.78 -4.10 -15.28
N THR A 61 -16.55 -3.31 -16.02
CA THR A 61 -16.37 -1.87 -16.18
C THR A 61 -17.31 -1.14 -15.22
N PHE A 62 -16.77 -0.14 -14.54
CA PHE A 62 -17.45 0.70 -13.56
C PHE A 62 -17.36 2.16 -13.99
N LYS A 63 -18.28 3.00 -13.50
CA LYS A 63 -18.18 4.45 -13.66
C LYS A 63 -17.64 5.10 -12.40
N ILE A 64 -16.80 6.11 -12.56
CA ILE A 64 -16.39 7.01 -11.47
C ILE A 64 -17.63 7.78 -10.98
N ASP A 65 -17.83 7.79 -9.66
CA ASP A 65 -18.86 8.60 -8.99
C ASP A 65 -18.26 9.89 -8.46
N THR A 66 -17.14 9.79 -7.73
CA THR A 66 -16.47 10.94 -7.10
C THR A 66 -15.01 10.62 -6.85
N VAL A 67 -14.15 11.62 -6.98
CA VAL A 67 -12.75 11.59 -6.50
C VAL A 67 -12.75 12.15 -5.07
N GLU A 68 -12.29 11.36 -4.10
CA GLU A 68 -12.22 11.81 -2.69
C GLU A 68 -10.93 12.59 -2.41
N ASP A 69 -9.81 12.13 -2.98
CA ASP A 69 -8.48 12.73 -2.94
C ASP A 69 -7.59 12.11 -4.05
N GLY A 70 -6.28 12.39 -4.03
CA GLY A 70 -5.33 11.95 -5.05
C GLY A 70 -5.12 10.43 -5.17
N ASP A 71 -5.56 9.64 -4.19
CA ASP A 71 -5.38 8.18 -4.19
C ASP A 71 -6.64 7.39 -3.78
N THR A 72 -7.77 8.08 -3.64
CA THR A 72 -9.04 7.48 -3.22
C THR A 72 -10.19 7.97 -4.11
N ILE A 73 -10.94 7.03 -4.68
CA ILE A 73 -12.09 7.28 -5.55
C ILE A 73 -13.33 6.52 -5.09
N ARG A 74 -14.50 6.90 -5.60
CA ARG A 74 -15.77 6.17 -5.49
C ARG A 74 -16.27 5.76 -6.85
N LEU A 75 -16.92 4.60 -6.90
CA LEU A 75 -17.54 4.07 -8.10
C LEU A 75 -19.06 4.03 -7.94
N VAL A 76 -19.77 4.25 -9.05
CA VAL A 76 -21.23 4.16 -9.08
C VAL A 76 -21.67 2.74 -8.70
N GLY A 77 -22.55 2.64 -7.71
CA GLY A 77 -23.10 1.36 -7.25
C GLY A 77 -22.19 0.57 -6.30
N VAL A 78 -20.98 1.06 -6.02
CA VAL A 78 -20.05 0.48 -5.03
C VAL A 78 -20.14 1.29 -3.74
N ARG A 79 -20.47 0.60 -2.65
CA ARG A 79 -20.75 1.21 -1.35
C ARG A 79 -19.50 1.82 -0.70
N LYS A 80 -18.36 1.15 -0.81
CA LYS A 80 -17.10 1.56 -0.19
C LYS A 80 -16.20 2.26 -1.21
N SER A 81 -15.38 3.20 -0.74
CA SER A 81 -14.38 3.82 -1.63
C SER A 81 -13.27 2.82 -2.00
N ILE A 82 -12.65 3.11 -3.13
CA ILE A 82 -11.50 2.41 -3.68
C ILE A 82 -10.26 3.21 -3.28
N ARG A 83 -9.33 2.57 -2.58
CA ARG A 83 -7.97 3.08 -2.36
C ARG A 83 -7.08 2.51 -3.47
N LEU A 84 -6.46 3.41 -4.21
CA LEU A 84 -5.51 3.05 -5.25
C LEU A 84 -4.30 2.33 -4.61
N LEU A 85 -3.99 1.14 -5.12
CA LEU A 85 -2.85 0.36 -4.67
C LEU A 85 -1.53 0.98 -5.12
N CYS A 86 -0.51 0.81 -4.28
CA CYS A 86 0.88 1.17 -4.56
C CYS A 86 1.13 2.68 -4.79
N VAL A 87 0.18 3.51 -4.39
CA VAL A 87 0.28 4.97 -4.39
C VAL A 87 -0.11 5.55 -3.03
N ASP A 88 0.50 6.67 -2.69
CA ASP A 88 0.22 7.44 -1.47
C ASP A 88 0.49 8.91 -1.79
N THR A 89 -0.49 9.58 -2.41
CA THR A 89 -0.36 10.99 -2.76
C THR A 89 -0.32 11.83 -1.49
N GLU A 90 0.29 13.02 -1.57
CA GLU A 90 0.34 13.92 -0.43
C GLU A 90 -1.05 14.40 -0.01
N GLU A 91 -1.19 14.75 1.27
CA GLU A 91 -2.48 15.16 1.83
C GLU A 91 -2.98 16.46 1.18
N VAL A 92 -4.30 16.60 1.10
CA VAL A 92 -4.98 17.76 0.50
C VAL A 92 -5.34 18.81 1.56
N PHE A 93 -5.30 20.10 1.21
CA PHE A 93 -5.72 21.16 2.14
C PHE A 93 -7.23 21.14 2.38
N SER A 94 -7.64 20.78 3.59
CA SER A 94 -9.05 20.89 3.98
C SER A 94 -9.57 22.33 3.93
N ASN A 95 -10.84 22.51 3.57
CA ASN A 95 -11.54 23.81 3.53
C ASN A 95 -11.53 24.60 4.86
N LYS A 96 -11.22 23.94 5.99
CA LYS A 96 -11.15 24.54 7.33
C LYS A 96 -9.80 25.21 7.61
N LYS A 97 -8.75 24.90 6.85
CA LYS A 97 -7.37 25.37 7.07
C LYS A 97 -6.93 26.40 6.02
N LYS A 98 -7.74 27.45 5.82
CA LYS A 98 -7.47 28.48 4.79
C LYS A 98 -6.17 29.24 5.01
N THR A 99 -5.80 29.48 6.27
CA THR A 99 -4.54 30.17 6.62
C THR A 99 -3.32 29.32 6.28
N ASP A 100 -3.33 28.03 6.65
CA ASP A 100 -2.27 27.07 6.33
C ASP A 100 -2.09 26.95 4.81
N LYS A 101 -3.19 26.78 4.08
CA LYS A 101 -3.17 26.73 2.60
C LYS A 101 -2.53 27.99 2.03
N LYS A 102 -3.00 29.16 2.45
CA LYS A 102 -2.44 30.43 1.99
C LYS A 102 -0.93 30.53 2.27
N LEU A 103 -0.51 30.15 3.48
CA LEU A 103 0.90 30.17 3.85
C LEU A 103 1.73 29.22 2.99
N ALA A 104 1.28 27.99 2.76
CA ALA A 104 2.00 27.01 1.94
C ALA A 104 2.23 27.50 0.50
N TYR A 105 1.24 28.16 -0.11
CA TYR A 105 1.34 28.70 -1.46
C TYR A 105 2.13 30.02 -1.56
N GLU A 106 2.21 30.82 -0.48
CA GLU A 106 2.92 32.10 -0.49
C GLU A 106 4.36 32.00 0.04
N ASP A 107 4.60 31.15 1.05
CA ASP A 107 5.87 30.95 1.72
C ASP A 107 6.00 29.51 2.25
N TRP A 108 6.38 28.60 1.35
CA TRP A 108 6.57 27.17 1.63
C TRP A 108 7.55 26.92 2.79
N GLN A 109 8.61 27.73 2.89
CA GLN A 109 9.63 27.54 3.93
C GLN A 109 9.12 27.94 5.31
N ALA A 110 8.31 29.00 5.42
CA ALA A 110 7.63 29.33 6.65
C ALA A 110 6.59 28.26 7.03
N TYR A 111 5.89 27.69 6.05
CA TYR A 111 4.96 26.59 6.27
C TYR A 111 5.65 25.33 6.83
N LEU A 112 6.75 24.90 6.20
CA LEU A 112 7.52 23.73 6.66
C LEU A 112 8.01 23.88 8.10
N LYS A 113 8.43 25.07 8.53
CA LYS A 113 8.87 25.30 9.93
C LYS A 113 7.78 25.05 10.98
N ILE A 114 6.50 25.09 10.58
CA ILE A 114 5.36 24.87 11.47
C ILE A 114 4.95 23.40 11.47
N HIS A 115 5.02 22.73 10.31
CA HIS A 115 4.39 21.43 10.09
C HIS A 115 5.36 20.27 9.90
N HIS A 116 6.60 20.54 9.54
CA HIS A 116 7.60 19.50 9.36
C HIS A 116 8.46 19.36 10.62
N ASN A 117 8.39 18.17 11.20
CA ASN A 117 9.35 17.71 12.19
C ASN A 117 10.35 16.78 11.50
N ALA A 118 11.63 17.16 11.44
CA ALA A 118 12.64 16.37 10.74
C ALA A 118 12.86 14.97 11.34
N ASP A 119 12.51 14.78 12.62
CA ASP A 119 12.64 13.49 13.29
C ASP A 119 11.40 12.59 13.08
N GLU A 120 10.34 13.11 12.44
CA GLU A 120 9.08 12.39 12.23
C GLU A 120 8.64 12.46 10.77
N LEU A 121 8.34 11.30 10.17
CA LEU A 121 7.76 11.21 8.82
C LEU A 121 6.27 11.57 8.81
N GLU A 122 5.90 12.67 9.47
CA GLU A 122 4.52 13.14 9.59
C GLU A 122 3.95 13.52 8.22
N LYS A 123 2.66 13.29 8.04
CA LYS A 123 1.93 13.70 6.85
C LYS A 123 1.17 14.99 7.12
N TYR A 124 1.30 15.94 6.22
CA TYR A 124 0.59 17.22 6.27
C TYR A 124 0.17 17.67 4.86
N PRO A 125 -0.84 18.53 4.72
CA PRO A 125 -1.27 18.98 3.40
C PRO A 125 -0.20 19.76 2.63
N THR A 126 -0.15 19.60 1.31
CA THR A 126 0.82 20.29 0.46
C THR A 126 0.21 20.81 -0.84
N PRO A 127 0.85 21.79 -1.50
CA PRO A 127 0.43 22.23 -2.82
C PRO A 127 0.44 21.10 -3.88
N LEU A 128 1.38 20.15 -3.78
CA LEU A 128 1.42 19.00 -4.68
C LEU A 128 0.27 18.01 -4.41
N GLY A 129 -0.17 17.84 -3.16
CA GLY A 129 -1.37 17.05 -2.84
C GLY A 129 -2.63 17.60 -3.49
N ASP A 130 -2.82 18.93 -3.44
CA ASP A 130 -3.91 19.62 -4.16
C ASP A 130 -3.80 19.45 -5.69
N GLU A 131 -2.58 19.46 -6.24
CA GLU A 131 -2.33 19.26 -7.68
C GLU A 131 -2.65 17.83 -8.10
N ALA A 132 -2.27 16.83 -7.29
CA ALA A 132 -2.58 15.42 -7.52
C ALA A 132 -4.09 15.17 -7.51
N GLU A 133 -4.81 15.67 -6.50
CA GLU A 133 -6.29 15.59 -6.46
C GLU A 133 -6.90 16.24 -7.72
N LYS A 134 -6.44 17.44 -8.09
CA LYS A 134 -6.93 18.12 -9.28
C LYS A 134 -6.67 17.32 -10.55
N PHE A 135 -5.49 16.75 -10.71
CA PHE A 135 -5.16 15.90 -11.86
C PHE A 135 -6.10 14.70 -11.95
N VAL A 136 -6.35 14.02 -10.83
CA VAL A 136 -7.25 12.86 -10.79
C VAL A 136 -8.68 13.27 -11.16
N VAL A 137 -9.18 14.40 -10.65
CA VAL A 137 -10.47 14.96 -11.03
C VAL A 137 -10.53 15.22 -12.53
N ASP A 138 -9.59 16.01 -13.07
CA ASP A 138 -9.58 16.39 -14.49
C ASP A 138 -9.46 15.16 -15.40
N PHE A 139 -8.64 14.17 -15.01
CA PHE A 139 -8.47 12.93 -15.78
C PHE A 139 -9.78 12.14 -15.88
N PHE A 140 -10.48 11.98 -14.76
CA PHE A 140 -11.75 11.24 -14.74
C PHE A 140 -12.96 12.04 -15.25
N GLU A 141 -12.82 13.34 -15.55
CA GLU A 141 -13.81 14.07 -16.36
C GLU A 141 -13.86 13.54 -17.81
N ASP A 142 -12.70 13.15 -18.35
CA ASP A 142 -12.58 12.66 -19.73
C ASP A 142 -12.68 11.12 -19.85
N TYR A 143 -12.32 10.39 -18.79
CA TYR A 143 -12.23 8.92 -18.80
C TYR A 143 -12.94 8.27 -17.60
N ASP A 144 -14.25 8.46 -17.47
CA ASP A 144 -15.04 8.01 -16.32
C ASP A 144 -15.33 6.50 -16.27
N GLU A 145 -15.06 5.75 -17.34
CA GLU A 145 -15.24 4.29 -17.40
C GLU A 145 -13.94 3.55 -17.11
N VAL A 146 -13.95 2.75 -16.04
CA VAL A 146 -12.76 2.10 -15.50
C VAL A 146 -12.96 0.60 -15.27
N ILE A 147 -11.90 -0.18 -15.43
CA ILE A 147 -11.83 -1.58 -15.07
C ILE A 147 -11.07 -1.69 -13.75
N ILE A 148 -11.62 -2.46 -12.82
CA ILE A 148 -11.04 -2.64 -11.49
C ILE A 148 -10.30 -3.97 -11.43
N GLU A 149 -9.06 -3.91 -10.97
CA GLU A 149 -8.21 -5.09 -10.80
C GLU A 149 -7.64 -5.17 -9.39
N HIS A 150 -7.70 -6.35 -8.77
CA HIS A 150 -7.01 -6.60 -7.50
C HIS A 150 -5.58 -7.09 -7.74
N ASP A 151 -4.67 -6.77 -6.83
CA ASP A 151 -3.31 -7.33 -6.84
C ASP A 151 -3.33 -8.81 -6.41
N THR A 152 -4.19 -9.13 -5.43
CA THR A 152 -4.38 -10.49 -4.93
C THR A 152 -5.77 -10.67 -4.32
N LEU A 153 -6.26 -11.92 -4.33
CA LEU A 153 -7.57 -12.29 -3.77
C LEU A 153 -7.56 -12.46 -2.24
N ASN A 154 -6.37 -12.59 -1.63
CA ASN A 154 -6.22 -12.71 -0.18
C ASN A 154 -6.15 -11.36 0.53
N ARG A 155 -6.30 -10.22 -0.17
CA ARG A 155 -6.27 -8.88 0.43
C ARG A 155 -7.08 -7.89 -0.40
N LEU A 156 -8.41 -8.06 -0.35
CA LEU A 156 -9.33 -7.24 -1.14
C LEU A 156 -9.59 -5.85 -0.53
N THR A 157 -9.45 -5.71 0.79
CA THR A 157 -9.70 -4.44 1.48
C THR A 157 -8.59 -4.07 2.46
N GLY A 158 -8.39 -2.77 2.65
CA GLY A 158 -7.44 -2.21 3.60
C GLY A 158 -7.97 -2.13 5.04
N TYR A 159 -7.19 -1.51 5.91
CA TYR A 159 -7.49 -1.39 7.35
C TYR A 159 -8.87 -0.78 7.65
N PHE A 160 -9.23 0.29 6.95
CA PHE A 160 -10.52 0.99 7.05
C PHE A 160 -11.57 0.44 6.09
N ASP A 161 -11.43 -0.82 5.67
CA ASP A 161 -12.37 -1.53 4.82
C ASP A 161 -12.56 -0.99 3.38
N ARG A 162 -11.80 0.04 2.96
CA ARG A 162 -11.72 0.49 1.55
C ARG A 162 -11.21 -0.64 0.65
N HIS A 163 -11.75 -0.76 -0.56
CA HIS A 163 -11.25 -1.72 -1.54
C HIS A 163 -9.84 -1.35 -2.00
N LEU A 164 -8.99 -2.34 -2.19
CA LEU A 164 -7.62 -2.16 -2.66
C LEU A 164 -7.52 -2.62 -4.11
N CYS A 165 -7.33 -1.66 -5.02
CA CYS A 165 -7.40 -1.93 -6.45
C CYS A 165 -6.38 -1.13 -7.28
N TYR A 166 -6.03 -1.70 -8.42
CA TYR A 166 -5.57 -0.98 -9.60
C TYR A 166 -6.78 -0.53 -10.42
N VAL A 167 -6.69 0.68 -10.96
CA VAL A 167 -7.69 1.27 -11.85
C VAL A 167 -7.12 1.26 -13.25
N ILE A 168 -7.76 0.52 -14.15
CA ILE A 168 -7.36 0.40 -15.54
C ILE A 168 -8.33 1.19 -16.40
N VAL A 169 -7.80 2.03 -17.27
CA VAL A 169 -8.59 2.88 -18.18
C VAL A 169 -8.26 2.51 -19.62
N GLU A 170 -9.25 2.45 -20.48
CA GLU A 170 -9.03 2.21 -21.91
C GLU A 170 -8.98 3.55 -22.67
N ILE A 171 -7.82 3.87 -23.23
CA ILE A 171 -7.61 5.11 -23.99
C ILE A 171 -7.15 4.70 -25.40
N ASN A 172 -7.95 5.04 -26.41
CA ASN A 172 -7.67 4.70 -27.81
C ASN A 172 -7.39 3.20 -28.06
N GLY A 173 -8.04 2.31 -27.30
CA GLY A 173 -7.85 0.86 -27.38
C GLY A 173 -6.64 0.32 -26.62
N GLU A 174 -5.91 1.17 -25.88
CA GLU A 174 -4.83 0.76 -24.99
C GLU A 174 -5.29 0.77 -23.53
N ARG A 175 -4.88 -0.26 -22.76
CA ARG A 175 -5.19 -0.38 -21.34
C ARG A 175 -4.09 0.28 -20.52
N ILE A 176 -4.43 1.39 -19.88
CA ILE A 176 -3.53 2.18 -19.05
C ILE A 176 -3.80 1.88 -17.57
N ASN A 177 -2.76 1.51 -16.82
CA ASN A 177 -2.83 1.40 -15.36
C ASN A 177 -2.68 2.78 -14.74
N PHE A 178 -3.79 3.39 -14.33
CA PHE A 178 -3.81 4.75 -13.79
C PHE A 178 -2.92 4.91 -12.55
N ASN A 179 -2.81 3.88 -11.71
CA ASN A 179 -1.95 3.92 -10.54
C ASN A 179 -0.47 4.07 -10.93
N VAL A 180 -0.03 3.35 -11.98
CA VAL A 180 1.33 3.45 -12.51
C VAL A 180 1.55 4.83 -13.12
N GLU A 181 0.55 5.40 -13.79
CA GLU A 181 0.65 6.76 -14.36
C GLU A 181 0.78 7.85 -13.30
N LEU A 182 0.12 7.72 -12.14
CA LEU A 182 0.35 8.64 -11.02
C LEU A 182 1.82 8.65 -10.56
N VAL A 183 2.47 7.48 -10.57
CA VAL A 183 3.90 7.36 -10.26
C VAL A 183 4.76 7.93 -11.39
N ARG A 184 4.42 7.62 -12.66
CA ARG A 184 5.14 8.10 -13.85
C ARG A 184 5.15 9.61 -13.96
N LEU A 185 4.05 10.25 -13.58
CA LEU A 185 3.88 11.70 -13.59
C LEU A 185 4.46 12.37 -12.32
N GLY A 186 4.95 11.60 -11.36
CA GLY A 186 5.59 12.11 -10.14
C GLY A 186 4.63 12.61 -9.07
N TYR A 187 3.34 12.28 -9.11
CA TYR A 187 2.39 12.68 -8.06
C TYR A 187 2.58 11.90 -6.75
N THR A 188 3.27 10.76 -6.81
CA THR A 188 3.60 9.92 -5.67
C THR A 188 4.77 9.00 -6.05
N PRO A 189 5.67 8.62 -5.12
CA PRO A 189 6.60 7.53 -5.36
C PRO A 189 5.87 6.18 -5.47
N TYR A 190 6.60 5.14 -5.86
CA TYR A 190 6.09 3.79 -5.73
C TYR A 190 5.96 3.40 -4.24
N TYR A 191 4.71 3.34 -3.76
CA TYR A 191 4.42 3.16 -2.34
C TYR A 191 4.41 1.68 -1.94
N THR A 192 5.56 1.20 -1.43
CA THR A 192 5.81 -0.22 -1.09
C THR A 192 5.57 -0.58 0.37
N LYS A 193 5.06 0.35 1.21
CA LYS A 193 4.93 0.17 2.68
C LYS A 193 4.27 -1.14 3.12
N TYR A 194 3.35 -1.66 2.31
CA TYR A 194 2.58 -2.87 2.59
C TYR A 194 2.93 -4.07 1.70
N GLY A 195 4.16 -4.10 1.16
CA GLY A 195 4.64 -5.11 0.22
C GLY A 195 4.78 -4.55 -1.20
N TYR A 196 5.57 -5.24 -2.02
CA TYR A 196 5.62 -4.99 -3.45
C TYR A 196 4.30 -5.41 -4.11
N SER A 197 3.92 -4.69 -5.17
CA SER A 197 2.90 -5.16 -6.12
C SER A 197 3.31 -6.54 -6.64
N LEU A 198 2.37 -7.48 -6.65
CA LEU A 198 2.61 -8.81 -7.24
C LEU A 198 2.46 -8.79 -8.76
N ARG A 199 1.72 -7.82 -9.30
CA ARG A 199 1.33 -7.78 -10.71
C ARG A 199 2.05 -6.74 -11.55
N TYR A 200 2.44 -5.61 -10.94
CA TYR A 200 2.92 -4.41 -11.64
C TYR A 200 4.21 -3.85 -11.03
N HIS A 201 4.97 -4.67 -10.30
CA HIS A 201 6.20 -4.21 -9.63
C HIS A 201 7.16 -3.50 -10.57
N ASP A 202 7.47 -4.14 -11.70
CA ASP A 202 8.43 -3.64 -12.67
C ASP A 202 7.92 -2.37 -13.37
N ASP A 203 6.61 -2.29 -13.63
CA ASP A 203 5.98 -1.10 -14.22
C ASP A 203 6.07 0.10 -13.28
N PHE A 204 5.85 -0.10 -11.97
CA PHE A 204 6.02 0.95 -10.97
C PHE A 204 7.48 1.39 -10.83
N ILE A 205 8.44 0.46 -10.87
CA ILE A 205 9.87 0.82 -10.86
C ILE A 205 10.22 1.65 -12.10
N ALA A 206 9.78 1.21 -13.28
CA ALA A 206 10.04 1.92 -14.53
C ALA A 206 9.43 3.32 -14.52
N ALA A 207 8.17 3.45 -14.08
CA ALA A 207 7.47 4.72 -13.95
C ALA A 207 8.17 5.66 -12.96
N GLU A 208 8.57 5.16 -11.79
CA GLU A 208 9.28 5.97 -10.80
C GLU A 208 10.63 6.48 -11.33
N ASN A 209 11.37 5.61 -12.03
CA ASN A 209 12.64 5.98 -12.64
C ASN A 209 12.47 7.05 -13.72
N GLU A 210 11.43 6.96 -14.54
CA GLU A 210 11.09 7.98 -15.54
C GLU A 210 10.77 9.33 -14.87
N ALA A 211 9.96 9.31 -13.81
CA ALA A 211 9.61 10.52 -13.05
C ALA A 211 10.84 11.20 -12.43
N LYS A 212 11.76 10.40 -11.86
CA LYS A 212 13.05 10.87 -11.34
C LYS A 212 13.93 11.49 -12.42
N GLN A 213 14.11 10.79 -13.54
CA GLN A 213 14.93 11.25 -14.66
C GLN A 213 14.44 12.57 -15.25
N ASN A 214 13.13 12.78 -15.26
CA ASN A 214 12.49 13.99 -15.76
C ASN A 214 12.25 15.06 -14.68
N ASN A 215 12.66 14.81 -13.42
CA ASN A 215 12.51 15.75 -12.31
C ASN A 215 11.05 16.23 -12.16
N LEU A 216 10.11 15.27 -12.07
CA LEU A 216 8.66 15.50 -12.01
C LEU A 216 8.13 15.42 -10.58
N GLY A 217 7.13 16.26 -10.26
CA GLY A 217 6.35 16.20 -9.01
C GLY A 217 7.21 16.09 -7.74
N VAL A 218 7.07 14.98 -7.00
CA VAL A 218 7.81 14.68 -5.76
C VAL A 218 9.33 14.56 -5.94
N TRP A 219 9.80 14.50 -7.18
CA TRP A 219 11.22 14.46 -7.53
C TRP A 219 11.76 15.83 -7.94
N ASN A 220 10.93 16.88 -7.89
CA ASN A 220 11.28 18.23 -8.32
C ASN A 220 11.42 19.17 -7.12
N ASP A 221 12.66 19.53 -6.78
CA ASP A 221 12.97 20.44 -5.65
C ASP A 221 12.33 21.84 -5.73
N THR A 222 11.78 22.23 -6.90
CA THR A 222 11.07 23.50 -7.07
C THR A 222 9.57 23.41 -6.75
N VAL A 223 9.04 22.19 -6.61
CA VAL A 223 7.66 21.91 -6.26
C VAL A 223 7.53 21.83 -4.74
N SER A 224 6.43 22.36 -4.20
CA SER A 224 6.16 22.30 -2.76
C SER A 224 5.56 20.95 -2.37
N HIS A 225 6.44 20.03 -1.98
CA HIS A 225 6.15 18.65 -1.61
C HIS A 225 6.92 18.23 -0.34
N TYR A 226 6.66 17.04 0.20
CA TYR A 226 7.38 16.52 1.37
C TYR A 226 8.90 16.47 1.15
N PRO A 227 9.71 17.03 2.06
CA PRO A 227 11.16 17.11 1.87
C PRO A 227 11.91 15.81 2.20
N ASP A 228 11.22 14.79 2.71
CA ASP A 228 11.77 13.59 3.35
C ASP A 228 11.44 12.29 2.59
N TYR A 229 11.20 12.38 1.27
CA TYR A 229 10.97 11.20 0.44
C TYR A 229 12.09 10.17 0.45
N PRO A 230 13.40 10.54 0.41
CA PRO A 230 14.48 9.56 0.49
C PRO A 230 14.37 8.64 1.73
N GLU A 231 14.05 9.22 2.89
CA GLU A 231 13.85 8.50 4.15
C GLU A 231 12.59 7.63 4.11
N ARG A 232 11.47 8.17 3.60
CA ARG A 232 10.21 7.43 3.43
C ARG A 232 10.39 6.22 2.54
N ILE A 233 11.04 6.37 1.38
CA ILE A 233 11.24 5.29 0.40
C ILE A 233 12.14 4.21 0.98
N LYS A 234 13.26 4.59 1.63
CA LYS A 234 14.14 3.63 2.30
C LYS A 234 13.37 2.78 3.31
N LEU A 235 12.53 3.42 4.11
CA LEU A 235 11.70 2.75 5.09
C LEU A 235 10.64 1.84 4.43
N TRP A 236 9.91 2.34 3.42
CA TRP A 236 8.88 1.56 2.74
C TRP A 236 9.46 0.33 2.04
N ASN A 237 10.59 0.48 1.34
CA ASN A 237 11.27 -0.62 0.68
C ASN A 237 11.83 -1.63 1.69
N SER A 238 12.35 -1.17 2.82
CA SER A 238 12.78 -2.07 3.91
C SER A 238 11.61 -2.92 4.41
N ARG A 239 10.44 -2.31 4.66
CA ARG A 239 9.22 -3.04 5.04
C ARG A 239 8.78 -4.03 3.96
N ALA A 240 8.78 -3.61 2.69
CA ALA A 240 8.38 -4.45 1.57
C ALA A 240 9.26 -5.69 1.45
N GLN A 241 10.58 -5.49 1.57
CA GLN A 241 11.56 -6.55 1.53
C GLN A 241 11.42 -7.49 2.74
N SER A 242 11.18 -6.97 3.95
CA SER A 242 10.92 -7.81 5.11
C SER A 242 9.65 -8.65 4.96
N ILE A 243 8.57 -8.10 4.38
CA ILE A 243 7.36 -8.86 4.03
C ILE A 243 7.70 -9.95 3.00
N LYS A 244 8.43 -9.60 1.94
CA LYS A 244 8.85 -10.56 0.89
C LYS A 244 9.68 -11.69 1.47
N SER A 245 10.72 -11.38 2.25
CA SER A 245 11.58 -12.37 2.90
C SER A 245 10.80 -13.29 3.84
N PHE A 246 9.87 -12.74 4.62
CA PHE A 246 9.01 -13.56 5.48
C PHE A 246 8.09 -14.49 4.65
N VAL A 247 7.49 -13.97 3.58
CA VAL A 247 6.62 -14.75 2.67
C VAL A 247 7.40 -15.84 1.91
N GLU A 248 8.66 -15.60 1.56
CA GLU A 248 9.51 -16.58 0.90
C GLU A 248 10.00 -17.66 1.89
N SER A 249 10.37 -17.27 3.12
CA SER A 249 10.83 -18.20 4.16
C SER A 249 9.74 -19.05 4.82
N ARG A 250 8.46 -18.79 4.49
CA ARG A 250 7.29 -19.57 4.94
C ARG A 250 6.81 -20.61 3.93
N ALA A 251 7.40 -20.72 2.73
CA ALA A 251 6.85 -21.57 1.66
C ALA A 251 6.61 -23.04 2.09
N ASP A 252 7.28 -23.49 3.15
CA ASP A 252 7.19 -24.80 3.78
C ASP A 252 6.60 -24.80 5.21
N LYS A 253 6.19 -23.65 5.76
CA LYS A 253 5.79 -23.50 7.17
C LYS A 253 4.36 -23.02 7.32
N GLU A 254 3.45 -23.96 7.52
CA GLU A 254 2.04 -23.66 7.71
C GLU A 254 1.74 -22.84 8.97
N ASN A 255 2.63 -22.76 9.95
CA ASN A 255 2.41 -21.98 11.18
C ASN A 255 2.90 -20.52 11.11
N HIS A 256 3.23 -20.00 9.93
CA HIS A 256 3.67 -18.60 9.72
C HIS A 256 2.56 -17.76 9.08
N PHE A 257 2.22 -16.63 9.68
CA PHE A 257 1.04 -15.83 9.34
C PHE A 257 1.42 -14.37 9.06
N VAL A 258 0.95 -13.82 7.96
CA VAL A 258 1.02 -12.38 7.66
C VAL A 258 -0.32 -11.76 8.00
N LEU A 259 -0.37 -10.85 8.98
CA LEU A 259 -1.65 -10.32 9.45
C LEU A 259 -2.40 -9.48 8.43
N LEU A 260 -1.75 -8.96 7.40
CA LEU A 260 -2.42 -8.23 6.32
C LEU A 260 -3.12 -9.15 5.31
N ASP A 261 -2.89 -10.46 5.38
CA ASP A 261 -3.47 -11.47 4.49
C ASP A 261 -4.76 -12.03 5.12
N ASP A 262 -5.90 -11.89 4.42
CA ASP A 262 -7.22 -12.37 4.84
C ASP A 262 -7.27 -13.90 4.96
N THR A 263 -6.54 -14.64 4.12
CA THR A 263 -6.44 -16.12 4.22
C THR A 263 -5.72 -16.52 5.49
N ASP A 264 -4.60 -15.85 5.80
CA ASP A 264 -3.86 -16.08 7.04
C ASP A 264 -4.68 -15.73 8.28
N TRP A 265 -5.35 -14.58 8.27
CA TRP A 265 -6.23 -14.21 9.37
C TRP A 265 -7.32 -15.27 9.62
N ASN A 266 -7.95 -15.75 8.54
CA ASN A 266 -9.07 -16.69 8.63
C ASN A 266 -8.68 -18.08 9.13
N ARG A 267 -7.41 -18.49 8.96
CA ARG A 267 -6.92 -19.80 9.42
C ARG A 267 -6.35 -19.78 10.84
N LEU A 268 -6.21 -18.61 11.49
CA LEU A 268 -5.70 -18.51 12.88
C LEU A 268 -6.46 -19.41 13.86
N ASN A 269 -7.78 -19.51 13.74
CA ASN A 269 -8.62 -20.35 14.61
C ASN A 269 -8.19 -21.83 14.64
N GLU A 270 -7.64 -22.33 13.53
CA GLU A 270 -7.16 -23.72 13.40
C GLU A 270 -5.85 -23.99 14.15
N TYR A 271 -5.21 -22.91 14.65
CA TYR A 271 -3.93 -22.92 15.36
C TYR A 271 -4.05 -22.47 16.81
N VAL A 272 -5.26 -22.32 17.35
CA VAL A 272 -5.45 -22.08 18.79
C VAL A 272 -4.86 -23.26 19.58
N GLY A 273 -4.02 -22.94 20.57
CA GLY A 273 -3.24 -23.89 21.37
C GLY A 273 -1.95 -24.38 20.69
N LYS A 274 -1.60 -23.87 19.50
CA LYS A 274 -0.37 -24.22 18.78
C LYS A 274 0.61 -23.04 18.74
N GLU A 275 1.88 -23.37 18.56
CA GLU A 275 2.91 -22.37 18.29
C GLU A 275 2.80 -21.84 16.86
N ILE A 276 2.72 -20.52 16.72
CA ILE A 276 2.68 -19.81 15.45
C ILE A 276 3.67 -18.66 15.45
N THR A 277 4.05 -18.23 14.25
CA THR A 277 4.79 -16.98 14.01
C THR A 277 3.89 -16.00 13.26
N VAL A 278 3.75 -14.79 13.78
CA VAL A 278 2.86 -13.75 13.23
C VAL A 278 3.68 -12.54 12.82
N LEU A 279 3.63 -12.16 11.54
CA LEU A 279 4.20 -10.94 11.00
C LEU A 279 3.17 -9.81 10.98
N GLY A 280 3.53 -8.65 11.52
CA GLY A 280 2.70 -7.45 11.48
C GLY A 280 3.42 -6.20 11.98
N SER A 281 2.72 -5.06 11.96
CA SER A 281 3.14 -3.84 12.67
C SER A 281 2.42 -3.78 14.00
N ILE A 282 3.09 -3.23 15.02
CA ILE A 282 2.41 -2.90 16.28
C ILE A 282 1.69 -1.57 16.06
N ASP A 283 0.37 -1.54 16.23
CA ASP A 283 -0.45 -0.36 15.95
C ASP A 283 -0.82 0.40 17.23
N GLN A 284 -0.89 -0.32 18.35
CA GLN A 284 -1.39 0.22 19.61
C GLN A 284 -0.65 -0.39 20.79
N THR A 285 -0.42 0.43 21.83
CA THR A 285 0.15 -0.01 23.10
C THR A 285 -0.74 0.44 24.25
N ARG A 286 -0.87 -0.37 25.30
CA ARG A 286 -1.60 -0.02 26.53
C ARG A 286 -0.68 -0.18 27.72
N LYS A 287 -0.32 0.97 28.31
CA LYS A 287 0.66 1.08 29.42
C LYS A 287 0.03 1.06 30.83
N LYS A 288 -1.28 0.77 30.97
CA LYS A 288 -2.00 0.85 32.25
C LYS A 288 -1.80 -0.39 33.11
N GLY A 289 -0.57 -0.60 33.58
CA GLY A 289 -0.21 -1.69 34.48
C GLY A 289 -0.30 -3.09 33.85
N PRO A 290 0.17 -4.11 34.59
CA PRO A 290 0.14 -5.49 34.13
C PRO A 290 -1.30 -6.05 33.95
N PRO A 291 -1.52 -6.95 32.97
CA PRO A 291 -0.58 -7.29 31.91
C PRO A 291 -0.41 -6.12 30.94
N PHE A 292 0.83 -5.81 30.57
CA PHE A 292 1.16 -4.83 29.55
C PHE A 292 0.79 -5.38 28.18
N ARG A 293 0.14 -4.58 27.32
CA ARG A 293 -0.44 -5.06 26.06
C ARG A 293 0.01 -4.22 24.90
N PHE A 294 0.17 -4.89 23.76
CA PHE A 294 0.29 -4.25 22.46
C PHE A 294 -0.46 -5.08 21.42
N PHE A 295 -0.78 -4.45 20.29
CA PHE A 295 -1.68 -5.03 19.29
C PHE A 295 -1.04 -4.95 17.93
N MET A 296 -1.16 -6.03 17.16
CA MET A 296 -0.98 -5.99 15.72
C MET A 296 -2.33 -6.14 15.06
N ASP A 297 -2.73 -5.15 14.28
CA ASP A 297 -4.03 -5.13 13.65
C ASP A 297 -3.98 -5.83 12.28
N HIS A 298 -5.03 -6.59 12.00
CA HIS A 298 -5.34 -7.09 10.66
C HIS A 298 -6.20 -6.08 9.90
N LYS A 299 -7.33 -5.68 10.51
CA LYS A 299 -8.20 -4.58 10.06
C LYS A 299 -8.78 -3.87 11.29
N HIS A 300 -9.49 -2.77 11.08
CA HIS A 300 -10.10 -2.04 12.17
C HIS A 300 -10.95 -2.96 13.08
N GLY A 301 -10.62 -2.97 14.38
CA GLY A 301 -11.28 -3.81 15.38
C GLY A 301 -10.88 -5.30 15.40
N ARG A 302 -10.03 -5.75 14.47
CA ARG A 302 -9.55 -7.13 14.36
C ARG A 302 -8.03 -7.16 14.51
N SER A 303 -7.56 -7.70 15.64
CA SER A 303 -6.15 -7.64 16.05
C SER A 303 -5.72 -8.90 16.78
N VAL A 304 -4.44 -9.24 16.72
CA VAL A 304 -3.81 -10.15 17.69
C VAL A 304 -3.26 -9.32 18.85
N MET A 305 -3.68 -9.65 20.07
CA MET A 305 -3.19 -9.00 21.30
C MET A 305 -1.97 -9.73 21.84
N PHE A 306 -0.85 -9.03 21.96
CA PHE A 306 0.32 -9.56 22.65
C PHE A 306 0.37 -8.98 24.05
N TYR A 307 0.79 -9.79 25.03
CA TYR A 307 0.87 -9.33 26.41
C TYR A 307 2.03 -9.93 27.19
N THR A 308 2.48 -9.20 28.20
CA THR A 308 3.50 -9.66 29.14
C THR A 308 3.25 -9.08 30.53
N GLU A 309 3.61 -9.85 31.57
CA GLU A 309 3.63 -9.38 32.96
C GLU A 309 4.96 -8.69 33.31
N ASN A 310 5.98 -8.82 32.46
CA ASN A 310 7.31 -8.27 32.69
C ASN A 310 7.42 -6.84 32.12
N GLU A 311 7.42 -5.84 33.00
CA GLU A 311 7.55 -4.44 32.62
C GLU A 311 8.86 -4.13 31.89
N SER A 312 9.98 -4.74 32.30
CA SER A 312 11.27 -4.52 31.65
C SER A 312 11.28 -5.04 30.22
N LEU A 313 10.68 -6.22 30.01
CA LEU A 313 10.49 -6.77 28.66
C LEU A 313 9.59 -5.86 27.82
N PHE A 314 8.45 -5.43 28.37
CA PHE A 314 7.56 -4.50 27.67
C PHE A 314 8.26 -3.20 27.29
N ARG A 315 9.02 -2.58 28.21
CA ARG A 315 9.81 -1.37 27.93
C ARG A 315 10.80 -1.61 26.82
N LYS A 316 11.55 -2.71 26.86
CA LYS A 316 12.48 -3.09 25.78
C LYS A 316 11.77 -3.23 24.44
N ILE A 317 10.58 -3.83 24.39
CA ILE A 317 9.79 -3.95 23.15
C ILE A 317 9.40 -2.56 22.64
N ILE A 318 8.85 -1.71 23.50
CA ILE A 318 8.39 -0.37 23.10
C ILE A 318 9.55 0.56 22.73
N GLU A 319 10.72 0.44 23.36
CA GLU A 319 11.92 1.21 23.03
C GLU A 319 12.49 0.85 21.64
N ASN A 320 12.27 -0.39 21.19
CA ASN A 320 12.66 -0.84 19.83
C ASN A 320 11.49 -0.73 18.84
N PHE A 321 10.35 -0.21 19.29
CA PHE A 321 9.17 -0.02 18.46
C PHE A 321 9.15 1.40 17.90
N ASP A 322 9.28 1.49 16.58
CA ASP A 322 8.80 2.62 15.79
C ASP A 322 7.50 2.17 15.08
N ASN A 323 6.53 3.08 14.96
CA ASN A 323 5.27 2.89 14.23
C ASN A 323 5.49 2.49 12.77
N GLN A 324 6.72 2.58 12.27
CA GLN A 324 7.11 2.21 10.93
C GLN A 324 7.79 0.84 10.80
N SER A 325 8.03 0.12 11.90
CA SER A 325 8.65 -1.21 11.86
C SER A 325 7.63 -2.33 11.61
N ILE A 326 8.10 -3.44 11.06
CA ILE A 326 7.38 -4.73 11.07
C ILE A 326 8.15 -5.74 11.91
N PHE A 327 7.43 -6.63 12.57
CA PHE A 327 7.97 -7.62 13.49
C PHE A 327 7.34 -8.96 13.19
N SER A 328 8.11 -10.03 13.34
CA SER A 328 7.54 -11.36 13.49
C SER A 328 7.62 -11.80 14.94
N ILE A 329 6.51 -12.34 15.46
CA ILE A 329 6.41 -12.78 16.85
C ILE A 329 5.98 -14.23 16.91
N THR A 330 6.75 -15.05 17.62
CA THR A 330 6.49 -16.48 17.80
C THR A 330 5.98 -16.80 19.20
N GLY A 331 4.94 -17.63 19.28
CA GLY A 331 4.42 -18.12 20.54
C GLY A 331 3.13 -18.91 20.38
N ILE A 332 2.56 -19.35 21.51
CA ILE A 332 1.31 -20.11 21.53
C ILE A 332 0.13 -19.16 21.29
N LEU A 333 -0.63 -19.42 20.24
CA LEU A 333 -1.87 -18.68 19.98
C LEU A 333 -2.95 -19.12 20.96
N GLU A 334 -3.54 -18.17 21.66
CA GLU A 334 -4.71 -18.36 22.50
C GLU A 334 -5.90 -17.59 21.93
N GLN A 335 -7.10 -17.99 22.33
CA GLN A 335 -8.32 -17.28 21.96
C GLN A 335 -9.34 -17.31 23.11
N ASP A 336 -9.65 -16.12 23.62
CA ASP A 336 -10.86 -15.88 24.42
C ASP A 336 -11.86 -15.11 23.52
N ASP A 337 -12.18 -13.85 23.87
CA ASP A 337 -12.92 -12.92 23.01
C ASP A 337 -12.09 -12.42 21.82
N LYS A 338 -10.76 -12.54 21.89
CA LYS A 338 -9.79 -12.12 20.86
C LYS A 338 -8.63 -13.10 20.80
N TYR A 339 -7.97 -13.14 19.65
CA TYR A 339 -6.66 -13.78 19.52
C TYR A 339 -5.64 -13.07 20.40
N LYS A 340 -4.88 -13.84 21.16
CA LYS A 340 -3.83 -13.32 22.03
C LYS A 340 -2.64 -14.25 22.13
N MET A 341 -1.49 -13.71 22.50
CA MET A 341 -0.25 -14.45 22.70
C MET A 341 0.55 -13.84 23.86
N GLN A 342 1.01 -14.69 24.77
CA GLN A 342 1.89 -14.27 25.85
C GLN A 342 3.34 -14.19 25.39
N ILE A 343 4.00 -13.08 25.72
CA ILE A 343 5.42 -12.84 25.47
C ILE A 343 6.19 -12.91 26.79
N SER A 344 7.06 -13.89 26.89
CA SER A 344 7.86 -14.21 28.07
C SER A 344 9.35 -13.91 27.88
N SER A 345 9.84 -13.89 26.63
CA SER A 345 11.21 -13.50 26.29
C SER A 345 11.22 -12.54 25.09
N PHE A 346 12.29 -11.77 24.97
CA PHE A 346 12.56 -10.93 23.80
C PHE A 346 12.92 -11.78 22.57
N ASP A 347 13.42 -13.00 22.75
CA ASP A 347 13.79 -13.91 21.65
C ASP A 347 12.57 -14.41 20.86
N GLN A 348 11.35 -14.21 21.39
CA GLN A 348 10.11 -14.46 20.66
C GLN A 348 9.84 -13.41 19.59
N ILE A 349 10.60 -12.32 19.55
CA ILE A 349 10.40 -11.18 18.66
C ILE A 349 11.60 -11.10 17.74
N ASN A 350 11.37 -11.34 16.45
CA ASN A 350 12.36 -11.03 15.44
C ASN A 350 12.03 -9.66 14.86
N PHE A 351 13.00 -8.77 15.02
CA PHE A 351 13.02 -7.50 14.31
C PHE A 351 13.46 -7.85 12.90
N GLU A 352 12.56 -7.72 11.94
CA GLU A 352 12.91 -7.82 10.52
C GLU A 352 13.64 -6.53 10.11
N LEU A 353 14.77 -6.26 10.79
CA LEU A 353 15.66 -5.13 10.56
C LEU A 353 16.57 -5.51 9.40
N ILE A 354 16.31 -4.92 8.23
CA ILE A 354 17.33 -4.84 7.20
C ILE A 354 18.31 -3.77 7.66
N THR A 355 19.51 -4.18 8.05
CA THR A 355 20.61 -3.23 8.24
C THR A 355 20.83 -2.53 6.90
N SER A 356 20.88 -1.20 6.92
CA SER A 356 20.98 -0.37 5.71
C SER A 356 22.19 -0.69 4.81
N THR A 357 23.12 -1.52 5.28
CA THR A 357 24.32 -1.98 4.57
C THR A 357 24.05 -2.97 3.43
N GLU A 358 22.87 -3.61 3.35
CA GLU A 358 22.56 -4.54 2.24
C GLU A 358 21.78 -3.91 1.08
N ILE A 359 21.15 -2.75 1.29
CA ILE A 359 20.33 -2.09 0.26
C ILE A 359 21.20 -1.38 -0.79
N ASP A 360 22.37 -0.86 -0.41
CA ASP A 360 23.27 -0.15 -1.34
C ASP A 360 23.93 -1.05 -2.41
N ASN A 361 23.86 -2.38 -2.28
CA ASN A 361 24.55 -3.29 -3.20
C ASN A 361 23.65 -3.92 -4.29
N THR A 362 22.34 -3.63 -4.32
CA THR A 362 21.42 -4.26 -5.30
C THR A 362 20.80 -3.30 -6.30
N THR A 363 20.99 -1.97 -6.17
CA THR A 363 20.48 -0.98 -7.13
C THR A 363 21.52 -0.45 -8.11
N ASP A 364 22.79 -0.88 -8.04
CA ASP A 364 23.87 -0.31 -8.88
C ASP A 364 24.76 -1.36 -9.59
N THR A 365 24.20 -2.50 -10.02
CA THR A 365 24.87 -3.37 -11.00
C THR A 365 24.19 -3.30 -12.36
N GLY A 366 24.56 -2.23 -13.05
CA GLY A 366 24.54 -1.99 -14.49
C GLY A 366 24.06 -3.11 -15.41
N LEU A 367 22.96 -2.83 -16.09
CA LEU A 367 22.75 -3.23 -17.48
C LEU A 367 23.48 -2.22 -18.39
N THR A 368 24.82 -2.22 -18.36
CA THR A 368 25.62 -1.78 -19.50
C THR A 368 25.65 -2.92 -20.51
N ALA A 369 24.59 -3.03 -21.31
CA ALA A 369 24.65 -3.82 -22.53
C ALA A 369 25.59 -3.11 -23.50
N ASN A 370 26.72 -3.76 -23.78
CA ASN A 370 27.69 -3.40 -24.80
C ASN A 370 27.01 -3.06 -26.13
N ILE A 371 27.05 -1.78 -26.52
CA ILE A 371 26.94 -1.38 -27.91
C ILE A 371 28.36 -1.39 -28.49
N GLU A 372 28.79 -2.57 -28.94
CA GLU A 372 29.81 -2.72 -29.97
C GLU A 372 29.35 -3.75 -31.01
N ARG A 373 28.62 -3.26 -32.02
CA ARG A 373 28.77 -3.50 -33.47
C ARG A 373 27.47 -3.27 -34.21
#